data_AF-A0A7I0J5X0-F1
#
_entry.id   AF-A0A7I0J5X0-F1
#
_cell.length_a   1.000
_cell.length_b   1.000
_cell.length_c   1.000
_cell.angle_alpha   90.00
_cell.angle_beta   90.00
_cell.angle_gamma   90.00
#
_symmetry.space_group_name_H-M   'P 1'
#
loop_
_entity.id
_entity.type
_entity.pdbx_description
1 polymer ?
#
loop_
_entity_poly.entity_id
_entity_poly.type
_entity_poly.pdbx_seq_one_letter_code
_entity_poly.pdbx_strand_id
1 'polypeptide(L)'
;VLARAERLSPGARSMLDAVSVFPRRADAWALSGLCGIAAAGQLAECVSQGLLEDFGDGYAFRHEIARRAIEMALTPSRRREYNQRALAALQENP
;
A
#
# COMPACT_ATOMS: atom_id res chain seq x y z
N VAL A 1 -10.41 -11.10 -3.24
CA VAL A 1 -9.38 -10.05 -3.07
C VAL A 1 -8.26 -10.22 -4.08
N LEU A 2 -7.56 -11.35 -4.12
CA LEU A 2 -6.46 -11.60 -5.07
C LEU A 2 -6.87 -11.41 -6.54
N ALA A 3 -8.00 -11.99 -6.97
CA ALA A 3 -8.54 -11.76 -8.32
C ALA A 3 -8.87 -10.28 -8.63
N ARG A 4 -9.13 -9.44 -7.62
CA ARG A 4 -9.30 -7.99 -7.83
C ARG A 4 -7.95 -7.28 -7.94
N ALA A 5 -6.97 -7.70 -7.14
CA ALA A 5 -5.61 -7.19 -7.19
C ALA A 5 -4.90 -7.55 -8.52
N GLU A 6 -5.19 -8.70 -9.12
CA GLU A 6 -4.67 -9.10 -10.44
C GLU A 6 -5.20 -8.25 -11.60
N ARG A 7 -6.35 -7.58 -11.42
CA ARG A 7 -6.92 -6.67 -12.43
C ARG A 7 -6.35 -5.25 -12.34
N LEU A 8 -5.52 -4.98 -11.33
CA LEU A 8 -4.88 -3.69 -11.18
C LEU A 8 -3.80 -3.51 -12.25
N SER A 9 -3.59 -2.26 -12.65
CA SER A 9 -2.37 -1.89 -13.36
C SER A 9 -1.12 -2.28 -12.54
N PRO A 10 0.03 -2.54 -13.19
CA PRO A 10 1.27 -2.88 -12.48
C PRO A 10 1.67 -1.84 -11.42
N GLY A 11 1.39 -0.56 -11.70
CA GLY A 11 1.60 0.55 -10.77
C GLY A 11 0.69 0.45 -9.54
N ALA A 12 -0.62 0.30 -9.74
CA ALA A 12 -1.58 0.15 -8.65
C ALA A 12 -1.33 -1.12 -7.82
N ARG A 13 -0.94 -2.23 -8.45
CA ARG A 13 -0.54 -3.45 -7.73
C ARG A 13 0.67 -3.20 -6.82
N SER A 14 1.67 -2.48 -7.33
CA SER A 14 2.87 -2.10 -6.54
C SER A 14 2.53 -1.19 -5.37
N MET A 15 1.57 -0.27 -5.55
CA MET A 15 1.06 0.57 -4.45
C MET A 15 0.31 -0.27 -3.41
N LEU A 16 -0.54 -1.19 -3.85
CA LEU A 16 -1.28 -2.07 -2.95
C LEU A 16 -0.32 -2.93 -2.11
N ASP A 17 0.76 -3.42 -2.72
CA ASP A 17 1.84 -4.15 -2.04
C ASP A 17 2.53 -3.29 -0.98
N ALA A 18 2.87 -2.04 -1.32
CA ALA A 18 3.47 -1.10 -0.37
C ALA A 18 2.54 -0.77 0.81
N VAL A 19 1.24 -0.58 0.56
CA VAL A 19 0.26 -0.32 1.64
C VAL A 19 0.07 -1.57 2.52
N SER A 20 0.27 -2.78 1.98
CA SER A 20 -0.01 -4.03 2.70
C SER A 20 0.86 -4.26 3.95
N VAL A 21 2.04 -3.66 4.02
CA VAL A 21 2.93 -3.78 5.18
C VAL A 21 2.49 -2.89 6.36
N PHE A 22 1.50 -2.01 6.18
CA PHE A 22 0.96 -1.16 7.23
C PHE A 22 -0.27 -1.82 7.89
N PRO A 23 -0.20 -2.26 9.17
CA PRO A 23 -1.25 -3.07 9.79
C PRO A 23 -2.61 -2.40 9.97
N ARG A 24 -2.67 -1.07 9.96
CA ARG A 24 -3.90 -0.29 10.18
C ARG A 24 -4.14 0.70 9.07
N ARG A 25 -3.23 1.66 8.94
CA ARG A 25 -3.30 2.78 8.02
C ARG A 25 -1.92 3.12 7.55
N ALA A 26 -1.79 3.43 6.27
CA ALA A 26 -0.62 4.05 5.69
C ALA A 26 -0.93 5.53 5.50
N ASP A 27 -0.32 6.38 6.33
CA ASP A 27 -0.51 7.83 6.22
C ASP A 27 0.10 8.36 4.92
N ALA A 28 -0.48 9.45 4.40
CA ALA A 28 -0.06 10.02 3.11
C ALA A 28 1.41 10.46 3.11
N TRP A 29 1.91 10.97 4.25
CA TRP A 29 3.31 11.36 4.40
C TRP A 29 4.25 10.14 4.29
N ALA A 30 3.87 9.00 4.86
CA ALA A 30 4.65 7.76 4.76
C ALA A 30 4.65 7.24 3.33
N LEU A 31 3.48 7.23 2.68
CA LEU A 31 3.34 6.79 1.30
C LEU A 31 4.11 7.66 0.30
N SER A 32 4.25 8.97 0.58
CA SER A 32 5.06 9.87 -0.24
C SER A 32 6.52 9.40 -0.34
N GLY A 33 7.12 8.98 0.78
CA GLY A 33 8.47 8.42 0.83
C GLY A 33 8.59 7.04 0.17
N LEU A 34 7.52 6.25 0.15
CA LEU A 34 7.50 4.92 -0.45
C LEU A 34 7.29 4.93 -1.98
N CYS A 35 6.49 5.87 -2.49
CA CYS A 35 5.82 5.72 -3.78
C CYS A 35 6.09 6.85 -4.79
N GLY A 36 6.65 8.00 -4.36
CA GLY A 36 6.92 9.14 -5.24
C GLY A 36 5.66 9.78 -5.86
N ILE A 37 5.85 10.70 -6.80
CA ILE A 37 4.81 11.60 -7.34
C ILE A 37 3.72 10.85 -8.17
N ALA A 38 4.04 9.70 -8.76
CA ALA A 38 3.12 8.91 -9.58
C ALA A 38 2.06 8.12 -8.78
N ALA A 39 2.09 8.19 -7.44
CA ALA A 39 1.30 7.35 -6.55
C ALA A 39 -0.22 7.67 -6.56
N ALA A 40 -0.62 8.91 -6.81
CA ALA A 40 -2.02 9.34 -6.63
C ALA A 40 -3.01 8.58 -7.55
N GLY A 41 -2.71 8.47 -8.85
CA GLY A 41 -3.58 7.75 -9.80
C GLY A 41 -3.64 6.25 -9.51
N GLN A 42 -2.53 5.67 -9.06
CA GLN A 42 -2.42 4.25 -8.72
C GLN A 42 -3.18 3.90 -7.43
N LEU A 43 -3.17 4.79 -6.43
CA LEU A 43 -3.95 4.64 -5.21
C LEU A 43 -5.45 4.83 -5.48
N ALA A 44 -5.82 5.79 -6.32
CA ALA A 44 -7.21 5.98 -6.75
C ALA A 44 -7.77 4.72 -7.46
N GLU A 45 -6.96 4.04 -8.27
CA GLU A 45 -7.33 2.77 -8.88
C GLU A 45 -7.65 1.70 -7.80
N CYS A 46 -6.77 1.55 -6.80
CA CYS A 46 -6.99 0.62 -5.68
C CYS A 46 -8.28 0.93 -4.90
N VAL A 47 -8.61 2.20 -4.72
CA VAL A 47 -9.87 2.65 -4.09
C VAL A 47 -11.07 2.31 -4.98
N SER A 48 -11.01 2.60 -6.28
CA SER A 48 -12.09 2.27 -7.23
C SER A 48 -12.37 0.77 -7.34
N GLN A 49 -11.34 -0.08 -7.17
CA GLN A 49 -11.49 -1.53 -7.09
C GLN A 49 -12.00 -2.03 -5.72
N GLY A 50 -12.23 -1.12 -4.78
CA GLY A 50 -12.73 -1.39 -3.43
C GLY A 50 -11.74 -2.18 -2.56
N LEU A 51 -10.44 -2.05 -2.82
CA LEU A 51 -9.37 -2.69 -2.06
C LEU A 51 -8.86 -1.79 -0.94
N LEU A 52 -8.76 -0.50 -1.23
CA LEU A 52 -8.38 0.54 -0.27
C LEU A 52 -9.54 1.48 0.03
N GLU A 53 -9.47 2.10 1.19
CA GLU A 53 -10.26 3.26 1.59
C GLU A 53 -9.34 4.47 1.67
N ASP A 54 -9.80 5.58 1.12
CA ASP A 54 -9.14 6.88 1.18
C ASP A 54 -9.78 7.71 2.30
N PHE A 55 -8.95 8.19 3.22
CA PHE A 55 -9.35 9.03 4.34
C PHE A 55 -8.94 10.50 4.14
N GLY A 56 -8.31 10.86 3.02
CA GLY A 56 -7.80 12.20 2.71
C GLY A 56 -6.35 12.43 3.16
N ASP A 57 -6.00 12.00 4.38
CA ASP A 57 -4.64 12.07 4.94
C ASP A 57 -3.93 10.71 5.00
N GLY A 58 -4.49 9.69 4.36
CA GLY A 58 -3.90 8.35 4.28
C GLY A 58 -4.87 7.29 3.78
N TYR A 59 -4.35 6.07 3.59
CA TYR A 59 -5.08 4.95 3.02
C TYR A 59 -5.07 3.76 3.97
N ALA A 60 -6.16 2.98 3.98
CA ALA A 60 -6.21 1.70 4.67
C ALA A 60 -6.82 0.63 3.78
N PHE A 61 -6.53 -0.63 4.08
CA PHE A 61 -7.29 -1.73 3.49
C PHE A 61 -8.70 -1.74 4.05
N ARG A 62 -9.69 -1.86 3.17
CA ARG A 62 -11.10 -2.05 3.58
C ARG A 62 -11.29 -3.29 4.46
N HIS A 63 -10.45 -4.31 4.26
CA HIS A 63 -10.51 -5.55 5.01
C HIS A 63 -9.12 -6.01 5.45
N GLU A 64 -8.95 -6.28 6.74
CA GLU A 64 -7.68 -6.77 7.29
C GLU A 64 -7.24 -8.13 6.69
N ILE A 65 -8.20 -9.00 6.36
CA ILE A 65 -7.91 -10.27 5.69
C ILE A 65 -7.33 -10.02 4.28
N ALA A 66 -7.82 -8.99 3.58
CA ALA A 66 -7.30 -8.61 2.27
C ALA A 66 -5.84 -8.13 2.37
N ARG A 67 -5.57 -7.26 3.36
CA ARG A 67 -4.21 -6.78 3.66
C ARG A 67 -3.24 -7.94 3.87
N ARG A 68 -3.58 -8.86 4.78
CA ARG A 68 -2.76 -10.03 5.09
C ARG A 68 -2.52 -10.92 3.89
N ALA A 69 -3.53 -11.15 3.06
CA ALA A 69 -3.38 -11.95 1.85
C ALA A 69 -2.39 -11.32 0.86
N ILE A 70 -2.44 -9.99 0.67
CA ILE A 70 -1.49 -9.27 -0.17
C ILE A 70 -0.08 -9.29 0.44
N GLU A 71 0.04 -9.02 1.74
CA GLU A 71 1.33 -9.03 2.45
C GLU A 71 2.00 -10.42 2.38
N MET A 72 1.23 -11.49 2.54
CA MET A 72 1.71 -12.87 2.46
C MET A 72 2.09 -13.30 1.05
N ALA A 73 1.50 -12.68 0.01
CA ALA A 73 1.85 -12.93 -1.37
C ALA A 73 3.18 -12.25 -1.77
N LEU A 74 3.70 -11.34 -0.95
CA LEU A 74 5.00 -10.72 -1.18
C LEU A 74 6.13 -11.74 -1.01
N THR A 75 7.13 -11.65 -1.89
CA THR A 75 8.39 -12.36 -1.65
C THR A 75 9.06 -11.79 -0.38
N PRO A 76 9.84 -12.60 0.35
CA PRO A 76 10.54 -12.13 1.55
C PRO A 76 11.39 -10.88 1.32
N SER A 77 12.03 -10.78 0.14
CA SER A 77 12.84 -9.63 -0.26
C SER A 77 12.01 -8.36 -0.43
N ARG A 78 10.87 -8.44 -1.13
CA ARG A 78 9.96 -7.28 -1.31
C ARG A 78 9.36 -6.82 0.00
N ARG A 79 8.94 -7.76 0.85
CA ARG A 79 8.42 -7.43 2.18
C ARG A 79 9.48 -6.69 3.01
N ARG A 80 10.74 -7.13 2.99
CA ARG A 80 11.84 -6.43 3.68
C ARG A 80 12.06 -5.03 3.13
N GLU A 81 12.10 -4.88 1.80
CA GLU A 81 12.27 -3.58 1.13
C GLU A 81 11.19 -2.57 1.56
N TYR A 82 9.91 -2.95 1.51
CA TYR A 82 8.83 -2.05 1.92
C TYR A 82 8.88 -1.71 3.41
N ASN A 83 9.19 -2.68 4.28
CA ASN A 83 9.33 -2.41 5.71
C ASN A 83 10.51 -1.48 6.01
N GLN A 84 11.63 -1.59 5.30
CA GLN A 84 12.76 -0.68 5.44
C GLN A 84 12.40 0.75 5.02
N ARG A 85 11.68 0.91 3.90
CA ARG A 85 11.21 2.23 3.46
C ARG A 85 10.18 2.83 4.42
N ALA A 86 9.26 2.02 4.93
CA ALA A 86 8.29 2.45 5.93
C ALA A 86 8.99 2.91 7.23
N LEU A 87 10.01 2.16 7.68
CA LEU A 87 10.82 2.54 8.83
C LEU A 87 11.58 3.85 8.60
N ALA A 88 12.20 4.02 7.43
CA ALA A 88 12.90 5.26 7.09
C ALA A 88 11.95 6.47 7.10
N ALA A 89 10.76 6.34 6.52
CA ALA A 89 9.76 7.40 6.54
C ALA A 89 9.35 7.78 7.98
N LEU A 90 9.13 6.78 8.85
CA LEU A 90 8.80 7.00 10.27
C LEU A 90 9.93 7.71 11.03
N GLN A 91 11.19 7.45 10.67
CA GLN A 91 12.33 8.14 11.29
C GLN A 91 12.44 9.60 10.85
N GLU A 92 12.01 9.92 9.63
CA GLU A 92 11.98 11.28 9.09
C GLU A 92 10.80 12.11 9.62
N ASN A 93 9.73 11.46 10.12
CA ASN A 93 8.53 12.09 10.66
C ASN A 93 8.06 11.39 11.96
N PRO A 94 8.69 11.70 13.12
CA PRO A 94 8.38 11.08 14.41
C PRO A 94 7.04 11.51 15.02
#